data_AF-A0A1M7L516-F1
#
_entry.id   AF-A0A1M7L516-F1
#
_cell.length_a   1.000
_cell.length_b   1.000
_cell.length_c   1.000
_cell.angle_alpha   90.00
_cell.angle_beta   90.00
_cell.angle_gamma   90.00
#
_symmetry.space_group_name_H-M   'P 1'
#
loop_
_entity.id
_entity.type
_entity.pdbx_description
1 polymer ?
#
loop_
_entity_poly.entity_id
_entity_poly.type
_entity_poly.pdbx_seq_one_letter_code
_entity_poly.pdbx_strand_id
1 'polypeptide(L)'
;MNPAIEKLISIARKEIGTREGPANNTGARVVEYQGATWLQPGAWPWCAAFTCWIMRELLEDEAVRAYLSTYFKRPGLTFAQADKLRCRDASAFGWEKWAASAGFQVLSEASLARAGDFVVYDFSHIGLVIEDQASPTDKIKTIEGNTNGHGEREGDGVWAKERIHTLTKSYIRIFN
;
A
#
# COMPACT_ATOMS: atom_id res chain seq x y z
N MET A 1 -6.06 -17.47 5.62
CA MET A 1 -6.34 -16.16 4.99
C MET A 1 -5.87 -16.29 3.53
N ASN A 2 -6.24 -15.41 2.59
CA ASN A 2 -5.78 -15.55 1.20
C ASN A 2 -4.22 -15.50 1.18
N PRO A 3 -3.50 -16.47 0.58
CA PRO A 3 -2.04 -16.50 0.62
C PRO A 3 -1.37 -15.23 0.08
N ALA A 4 -1.98 -14.56 -0.90
CA ALA A 4 -1.50 -13.27 -1.40
C ALA A 4 -1.56 -12.18 -0.32
N ILE A 5 -2.62 -12.16 0.48
CA ILE A 5 -2.80 -11.21 1.59
C ILE A 5 -1.75 -11.49 2.68
N GLU A 6 -1.56 -12.75 3.06
CA GLU A 6 -0.55 -13.13 4.06
C GLU A 6 0.87 -12.74 3.62
N LYS A 7 1.20 -12.95 2.33
CA LYS A 7 2.47 -12.57 1.74
C LYS A 7 2.66 -11.06 1.70
N LEU A 8 1.64 -10.31 1.27
CA LEU A 8 1.67 -8.84 1.21
C LEU A 8 1.93 -8.23 2.59
N ILE A 9 1.20 -8.71 3.61
CA ILE A 9 1.39 -8.29 5.00
C ILE A 9 2.78 -8.69 5.50
N SER A 10 3.27 -9.89 5.15
CA SER A 10 4.61 -10.32 5.52
C SER A 10 5.71 -9.44 4.90
N ILE A 11 5.54 -8.97 3.66
CA ILE A 11 6.48 -8.05 3.01
C ILE A 11 6.50 -6.73 3.78
N ALA A 12 5.33 -6.14 4.05
CA ALA A 12 5.24 -4.88 4.78
C ALA A 12 5.79 -4.97 6.22
N ARG A 13 5.52 -6.08 6.94
CA ARG A 13 6.00 -6.30 8.31
C ARG A 13 7.52 -6.30 8.41
N LYS A 14 8.22 -6.82 7.41
CA LYS A 14 9.69 -6.85 7.39
C LYS A 14 10.33 -5.46 7.32
N GLU A 15 9.57 -4.46 6.87
CA GLU A 15 10.05 -3.09 6.77
C GLU A 15 9.79 -2.25 8.03
N ILE A 16 9.01 -2.75 8.99
CA ILE A 16 8.76 -2.04 10.24
C ILE A 16 10.10 -1.73 10.92
N GLY A 17 10.31 -0.47 11.28
CA GLY A 17 11.55 0.02 11.89
C GLY A 17 12.56 0.58 10.88
N THR A 18 12.31 0.49 9.58
CA THR A 18 13.03 1.26 8.57
C THR A 18 12.93 2.75 8.90
N ARG A 19 14.07 3.46 8.80
CA ARG A 19 14.20 4.90 9.05
C ARG A 19 14.71 5.64 7.83
N GLU A 20 14.34 6.90 7.74
CA GLU A 20 14.93 7.85 6.81
C GLU A 20 16.41 8.11 7.13
N GLY A 21 17.13 8.65 6.15
CA GLY A 21 18.48 9.16 6.32
C GLY A 21 18.54 10.44 7.15
N PRO A 22 19.70 11.11 7.20
CA PRO A 22 19.89 12.30 8.02
C PRO A 22 18.97 13.49 7.69
N ALA A 23 18.34 13.50 6.51
CA ALA A 23 17.41 14.52 6.07
C ALA A 23 16.04 13.90 5.73
N ASN A 24 14.98 14.69 5.87
CA ASN A 24 13.61 14.23 5.61
C ASN A 24 13.47 13.67 4.18
N ASN A 25 12.75 12.57 4.07
CA ASN A 25 12.46 11.82 2.85
C ASN A 25 13.72 11.30 2.12
N THR A 26 14.80 11.02 2.84
CA THR A 26 16.04 10.48 2.26
C THR A 26 16.40 9.09 2.82
N GLY A 27 17.44 8.46 2.28
CA GLY A 27 17.96 7.17 2.73
C GLY A 27 17.88 6.10 1.65
N ALA A 28 18.82 5.15 1.66
CA ALA A 28 18.92 4.12 0.62
C ALA A 28 17.62 3.33 0.47
N ARG A 29 17.02 2.93 1.59
CA ARG A 29 15.75 2.18 1.58
C ARG A 29 14.57 3.01 1.07
N VAL A 30 14.53 4.30 1.39
CA VAL A 30 13.53 5.24 0.87
C VAL A 30 13.67 5.38 -0.64
N VAL A 31 14.89 5.50 -1.16
CA VAL A 31 15.17 5.55 -2.60
C VAL A 31 14.69 4.27 -3.31
N GLU A 32 14.85 3.09 -2.68
CA GLU A 32 14.31 1.84 -3.23
C GLU A 32 12.79 1.82 -3.32
N TYR A 33 12.08 2.36 -2.31
CA TYR A 33 10.63 2.52 -2.36
C TYR A 33 10.22 3.48 -3.47
N GLN A 34 10.87 4.64 -3.54
CA GLN A 34 10.59 5.66 -4.55
C GLN A 34 10.80 5.13 -5.97
N GLY A 35 11.82 4.29 -6.17
CA GLY A 35 12.08 3.60 -7.43
C GLY A 35 11.01 2.59 -7.86
N ALA A 36 10.03 2.26 -7.01
CA ALA A 36 8.86 1.49 -7.40
C ALA A 36 7.76 2.35 -8.05
N THR A 37 7.89 3.67 -8.03
CA THR A 37 6.96 4.63 -8.67
C THR A 37 7.45 5.05 -10.05
N TRP A 38 6.65 5.84 -10.77
CA TRP A 38 7.08 6.54 -11.98
C TRP A 38 7.82 7.85 -11.74
N LEU A 39 7.87 8.33 -10.49
CA LEU A 39 8.52 9.57 -10.11
C LEU A 39 9.97 9.27 -9.73
N GLN A 40 10.89 10.10 -10.22
CA GLN A 40 12.30 9.93 -9.88
C GLN A 40 12.51 10.11 -8.36
N PRO A 41 13.38 9.30 -7.73
CA PRO A 41 13.72 9.44 -6.31
C PRO A 41 14.14 10.88 -5.96
N GLY A 42 13.79 11.32 -4.76
CA GLY A 42 14.03 12.68 -4.30
C GLY A 42 13.48 12.94 -2.90
N ALA A 43 13.62 14.17 -2.39
CA ALA A 43 13.17 14.53 -1.05
C ALA A 43 11.66 14.82 -1.00
N TRP A 44 10.82 13.82 -1.29
CA TRP A 44 9.36 13.92 -1.30
C TRP A 44 8.69 12.79 -0.50
N PRO A 45 7.47 13.03 0.06
CA PRO A 45 6.75 12.06 0.89
C PRO A 45 6.55 10.70 0.23
N TRP A 46 7.00 9.62 0.88
CA TRP A 46 7.15 8.30 0.24
C TRP A 46 6.13 7.24 0.70
N CYS A 47 5.02 7.65 1.34
CA CYS A 47 3.96 6.70 1.76
C CYS A 47 3.39 5.87 0.60
N ALA A 48 3.05 6.51 -0.52
CA ALA A 48 2.56 5.82 -1.72
C ALA A 48 3.68 5.06 -2.45
N ALA A 49 4.92 5.52 -2.34
CA ALA A 49 6.07 4.79 -2.86
C ALA A 49 6.29 3.47 -2.13
N PHE A 50 6.15 3.46 -0.80
CA PHE A 50 6.18 2.24 0.00
C PHE A 50 5.08 1.25 -0.42
N THR A 51 3.85 1.72 -0.60
CA THR A 51 2.76 0.84 -1.06
C THR A 51 2.97 0.34 -2.49
N CYS A 52 3.55 1.16 -3.38
CA CYS A 52 3.94 0.74 -4.73
C CYS A 52 5.02 -0.35 -4.67
N TRP A 53 5.98 -0.20 -3.76
CA TRP A 53 7.06 -1.15 -3.57
C TRP A 53 6.55 -2.49 -3.04
N ILE A 54 5.76 -2.53 -1.96
CA ILE A 54 5.25 -3.81 -1.44
C ILE A 54 4.39 -4.55 -2.48
N MET A 55 3.63 -3.82 -3.32
CA MET A 55 2.90 -4.42 -4.43
C MET A 55 3.84 -4.98 -5.49
N ARG A 56 4.93 -4.29 -5.84
CA ARG A 56 5.94 -4.80 -6.78
C ARG A 56 6.56 -6.10 -6.28
N GLU A 57 6.99 -6.13 -5.02
CA GLU A 57 7.61 -7.33 -4.44
C GLU A 57 6.62 -8.50 -4.35
N LEU A 58 5.33 -8.22 -4.13
CA LEU A 58 4.29 -9.25 -4.13
C LEU A 58 4.16 -9.94 -5.50
N LEU A 59 4.46 -9.25 -6.60
CA LEU A 59 4.39 -9.81 -7.96
C LEU A 59 5.46 -10.86 -8.26
N GLU A 60 6.50 -10.98 -7.43
CA GLU A 60 7.46 -12.08 -7.54
C GLU A 60 6.78 -13.45 -7.35
N ASP A 61 5.70 -13.47 -6.56
CA ASP A 61 4.91 -14.68 -6.32
C ASP A 61 4.06 -15.05 -7.55
N GLU A 62 4.29 -16.25 -8.09
CA GLU A 62 3.55 -16.77 -9.24
C GLU A 62 2.04 -16.88 -8.99
N ALA A 63 1.62 -17.19 -7.77
CA ALA A 63 0.20 -17.32 -7.44
C ALA A 63 -0.50 -15.96 -7.50
N VAL A 64 0.19 -14.88 -7.13
CA VAL A 64 -0.32 -13.51 -7.26
C VAL A 64 -0.47 -13.14 -8.73
N ARG A 65 0.53 -13.45 -9.56
CA ARG A 65 0.46 -13.22 -11.01
C ARG A 65 -0.64 -14.05 -11.67
N ALA A 66 -0.88 -15.29 -11.22
CA ALA A 66 -1.97 -16.12 -11.69
C ALA A 66 -3.35 -15.55 -11.32
N TYR A 67 -3.49 -15.01 -10.10
CA TYR A 67 -4.69 -14.29 -9.68
C TYR A 67 -4.96 -13.09 -10.59
N LEU A 68 -3.97 -12.23 -10.80
CA LEU A 68 -4.10 -11.06 -11.67
C LEU A 68 -4.35 -11.44 -13.14
N SER A 69 -3.73 -12.51 -13.62
CA SER A 69 -3.95 -13.08 -14.95
C SER A 69 -5.42 -13.46 -15.15
N THR A 70 -6.02 -14.13 -14.16
CA THR A 70 -7.44 -14.48 -14.15
C THR A 70 -8.32 -13.24 -14.11
N TYR A 71 -8.03 -12.32 -13.18
CA TYR A 71 -8.78 -11.09 -12.97
C TYR A 71 -8.84 -10.22 -14.24
N PHE A 72 -7.69 -9.99 -14.87
CA PHE A 72 -7.59 -9.18 -16.10
C PHE A 72 -7.92 -9.95 -17.39
N LYS A 73 -8.29 -11.25 -17.29
CA LYS A 73 -8.54 -12.13 -18.44
C LYS A 73 -7.38 -12.13 -19.44
N ARG A 74 -6.15 -12.17 -18.92
CA ARG A 74 -4.90 -12.22 -19.71
C ARG A 74 -4.21 -13.56 -19.53
N PRO A 75 -3.73 -14.22 -20.58
CA PRO A 75 -3.03 -15.49 -20.43
C PRO A 75 -1.65 -15.28 -19.80
N GLY A 76 -1.45 -15.81 -18.59
CA GLY A 76 -0.14 -15.92 -17.93
C GLY A 76 0.66 -14.62 -17.86
N LEU A 77 0.47 -13.83 -16.81
CA LEU A 77 1.25 -12.61 -16.62
C LEU A 77 2.69 -12.92 -16.20
N THR A 78 3.64 -12.45 -16.98
CA THR A 78 5.04 -12.29 -16.54
C THR A 78 5.14 -11.20 -15.48
N PHE A 79 6.23 -11.19 -14.70
CA PHE A 79 6.52 -10.10 -13.76
C PHE A 79 6.44 -8.73 -14.44
N ALA A 80 7.13 -8.54 -15.57
CA ALA A 80 7.16 -7.27 -16.29
C ALA A 80 5.78 -6.81 -16.78
N GLN A 81 4.89 -7.73 -17.14
CA GLN A 81 3.52 -7.39 -17.52
C GLN A 81 2.66 -7.03 -16.30
N ALA A 82 2.80 -7.77 -15.19
CA ALA A 82 2.10 -7.46 -13.95
C ALA A 82 2.57 -6.14 -13.33
N ASP A 83 3.88 -5.86 -13.39
CA ASP A 83 4.50 -4.61 -12.92
C ASP A 83 3.98 -3.38 -13.69
N LYS A 84 3.64 -3.55 -14.98
CA LYS A 84 2.98 -2.51 -15.76
C LYS A 84 1.52 -2.27 -15.38
N LEU A 85 0.86 -3.26 -14.78
CA LEU A 85 -0.57 -3.19 -14.39
C LEU A 85 -0.79 -2.66 -12.98
N ARG A 86 0.18 -2.82 -12.05
CA ARG A 86 0.06 -2.29 -10.69
C ARG A 86 0.13 -0.76 -10.64
N CYS A 87 -0.30 -0.19 -9.52
CA CYS A 87 -0.13 1.24 -9.27
C CYS A 87 1.35 1.61 -9.20
N ARG A 88 1.72 2.70 -9.87
CA ARG A 88 3.06 3.33 -9.84
C ARG A 88 2.98 4.83 -9.51
N ASP A 89 1.82 5.29 -9.05
CA ASP A 89 1.60 6.69 -8.71
C ASP A 89 2.18 7.00 -7.32
N ALA A 90 2.98 8.07 -7.24
CA ALA A 90 3.60 8.54 -6.00
C ALA A 90 2.63 9.35 -5.12
N SER A 91 1.40 9.60 -5.56
CA SER A 91 0.36 10.27 -4.78
C SER A 91 -0.62 9.27 -4.16
N ALA A 92 -1.02 9.49 -2.90
CA ALA A 92 -2.00 8.64 -2.22
C ALA A 92 -3.35 8.59 -2.98
N PHE A 93 -3.87 9.73 -3.41
CA PHE A 93 -5.12 9.81 -4.17
C PHE A 93 -5.03 9.25 -5.60
N GLY A 94 -3.83 9.12 -6.15
CA GLY A 94 -3.60 8.46 -7.44
C GLY A 94 -4.00 6.99 -7.42
N TRP A 95 -3.92 6.34 -6.25
CA TRP A 95 -4.31 4.95 -6.08
C TRP A 95 -5.81 4.72 -6.30
N GLU A 96 -6.67 5.65 -5.87
CA GLU A 96 -8.13 5.54 -6.09
C GLU A 96 -8.44 5.56 -7.59
N LYS A 97 -7.80 6.47 -8.34
CA LYS A 97 -7.94 6.57 -9.80
C LYS A 97 -7.45 5.33 -10.51
N TRP A 98 -6.26 4.84 -10.12
CA TRP A 98 -5.70 3.61 -10.66
C TRP A 98 -6.63 2.42 -10.41
N ALA A 99 -7.06 2.21 -9.16
CA ALA A 99 -7.91 1.09 -8.77
C ALA A 99 -9.22 1.08 -9.55
N ALA A 100 -9.90 2.23 -9.62
CA ALA A 100 -11.12 2.39 -10.41
C ALA A 100 -10.87 2.07 -11.91
N SER A 101 -9.78 2.59 -12.50
CA SER A 101 -9.44 2.33 -13.91
C SER A 101 -9.08 0.87 -14.20
N ALA A 102 -8.51 0.17 -13.22
CA ALA A 102 -8.18 -1.24 -13.29
C ALA A 102 -9.38 -2.16 -13.00
N GLY A 103 -10.51 -1.59 -12.56
CA GLY A 103 -11.73 -2.32 -12.19
C GLY A 103 -11.74 -2.85 -10.74
N PHE A 104 -10.72 -2.54 -9.93
CA PHE A 104 -10.65 -2.97 -8.54
C PHE A 104 -11.70 -2.23 -7.69
N GLN A 105 -12.00 -2.78 -6.51
CA GLN A 105 -12.98 -2.16 -5.62
C GLN A 105 -12.36 -0.94 -4.94
N VAL A 106 -13.04 0.20 -5.07
CA VAL A 106 -12.80 1.41 -4.26
C VAL A 106 -14.02 1.57 -3.35
N LEU A 107 -13.82 1.32 -2.07
CA LEU A 107 -14.85 1.24 -1.04
C LEU A 107 -14.82 2.51 -0.19
N SER A 108 -15.98 2.98 0.25
CA SER A 108 -16.08 4.13 1.17
C SER A 108 -15.65 3.76 2.59
N GLU A 109 -15.44 4.79 3.43
CA GLU A 109 -15.14 4.64 4.86
C GLU A 109 -16.17 3.82 5.66
N ALA A 110 -17.40 3.68 5.15
CA ALA A 110 -18.47 2.89 5.78
C ALA A 110 -18.29 1.38 5.61
N SER A 111 -17.38 0.95 4.74
CA SER A 111 -17.06 -0.46 4.53
C SER A 111 -16.11 -0.98 5.59
N LEU A 112 -16.24 -2.26 5.97
CA LEU A 112 -15.26 -2.90 6.83
C LEU A 112 -13.91 -3.00 6.11
N ALA A 113 -12.87 -2.49 6.78
CA ALA A 113 -11.49 -2.71 6.35
C ALA A 113 -11.15 -4.20 6.45
N ARG A 114 -10.49 -4.74 5.43
CA ARG A 114 -10.02 -6.13 5.40
C ARG A 114 -8.50 -6.16 5.32
N ALA A 115 -7.91 -7.17 5.94
CA ALA A 115 -6.50 -7.46 5.77
C ALA A 115 -6.15 -7.52 4.28
N GLY A 116 -5.12 -6.80 3.85
CA GLY A 116 -4.73 -6.70 2.44
C GLY A 116 -5.35 -5.53 1.68
N ASP A 117 -6.30 -4.80 2.25
CA ASP A 117 -6.77 -3.53 1.68
C ASP A 117 -5.66 -2.47 1.75
N PHE A 118 -5.60 -1.61 0.74
CA PHE A 118 -4.90 -0.34 0.87
C PHE A 118 -5.88 0.72 1.35
N VAL A 119 -5.60 1.37 2.48
CA VAL A 119 -6.41 2.47 2.99
C VAL A 119 -5.83 3.80 2.53
N VAL A 120 -6.66 4.64 1.94
CA VAL A 120 -6.34 6.02 1.59
C VAL A 120 -6.98 6.94 2.64
N TYR A 121 -6.21 7.89 3.16
CA TYR A 121 -6.66 8.84 4.18
C TYR A 121 -6.92 10.24 3.61
N ASP A 122 -7.82 11.00 4.23
CA ASP A 122 -8.19 12.35 3.75
C ASP A 122 -7.04 13.36 3.78
N PHE A 123 -6.03 13.14 4.61
CA PHE A 123 -4.83 13.98 4.70
C PHE A 123 -3.74 13.58 3.70
N SER A 124 -4.10 12.95 2.57
CA SER A 124 -3.18 12.53 1.49
C SER A 124 -2.10 11.56 1.96
N HIS A 125 -2.52 10.50 2.65
CA HIS A 125 -1.66 9.40 3.09
C HIS A 125 -2.26 8.05 2.70
N ILE A 126 -1.44 7.00 2.65
CA ILE A 126 -1.87 5.65 2.29
C ILE A 126 -1.14 4.60 3.13
N GLY A 127 -1.84 3.54 3.50
CA GLY A 127 -1.31 2.42 4.29
C GLY A 127 -1.84 1.06 3.83
N LEU A 128 -1.24 -0.01 4.34
CA LEU A 128 -1.73 -1.37 4.18
C LEU A 128 -2.49 -1.79 5.44
N VAL A 129 -3.74 -2.21 5.31
CA VAL A 129 -4.53 -2.82 6.39
C VAL A 129 -4.01 -4.24 6.66
N ILE A 130 -3.74 -4.55 7.93
CA ILE A 130 -3.11 -5.83 8.32
C ILE A 130 -4.02 -6.77 9.11
N GLU A 131 -5.22 -6.33 9.45
CA GLU A 131 -6.21 -7.11 10.20
C GLU A 131 -7.63 -6.73 9.75
N ASP A 132 -8.52 -7.71 9.73
CA ASP A 132 -9.94 -7.48 9.45
C ASP A 132 -10.57 -6.67 10.59
N GLN A 133 -11.31 -5.64 10.21
CA GLN A 133 -12.11 -4.86 11.14
C GLN A 133 -13.38 -5.64 11.53
N ALA A 134 -13.71 -5.68 12.83
CA ALA A 134 -14.91 -6.35 13.32
C ALA A 134 -16.18 -5.48 13.19
N SER A 135 -16.06 -4.19 13.47
CA SER A 135 -17.12 -3.18 13.32
C SER A 135 -16.61 -1.96 12.52
N PRO A 136 -17.43 -1.31 11.67
CA PRO A 136 -17.00 -0.14 10.88
C PRO A 136 -16.43 1.02 11.71
N THR A 137 -16.78 1.10 13.00
CA THR A 137 -16.33 2.13 13.94
C THR A 137 -15.04 1.78 14.68
N ASP A 138 -14.57 0.53 14.58
CA ASP A 138 -13.34 0.13 15.27
C ASP A 138 -12.13 0.82 14.65
N LYS A 139 -11.03 0.90 15.41
CA LYS A 139 -9.77 1.35 14.81
C LYS A 139 -9.30 0.35 13.76
N ILE A 140 -8.68 0.87 12.70
CA ILE A 140 -8.01 0.03 11.71
C ILE A 140 -6.54 -0.13 12.08
N LYS A 141 -6.02 -1.34 11.89
CA LYS A 141 -4.60 -1.65 12.09
C LYS A 141 -3.90 -1.69 10.75
N THR A 142 -2.81 -0.94 10.64
CA THR A 142 -2.11 -0.73 9.38
C THR A 142 -0.60 -0.82 9.52
N ILE A 143 0.08 -1.01 8.39
CA ILE A 143 1.50 -0.71 8.23
C ILE A 143 1.63 0.41 7.21
N GLU A 144 2.33 1.46 7.58
CA GLU A 144 2.43 2.70 6.83
C GLU A 144 3.89 3.11 6.69
N GLY A 145 4.29 3.54 5.49
CA GLY A 145 5.57 4.18 5.24
C GLY A 145 5.45 5.70 5.31
N ASN A 146 6.56 6.40 5.52
CA ASN A 146 6.62 7.86 5.73
C ASN A 146 5.63 8.31 6.81
N THR A 147 5.65 7.60 7.94
CA THR A 147 4.98 8.00 9.18
C THR A 147 5.97 7.90 10.33
N ASN A 148 5.54 8.22 11.56
CA ASN A 148 6.35 8.14 12.77
C ASN A 148 5.67 7.29 13.85
N GLY A 149 6.44 6.93 14.87
CA GLY A 149 5.94 6.19 16.03
C GLY A 149 4.99 7.01 16.92
N HIS A 150 5.05 8.34 16.87
CA HIS A 150 4.45 9.25 17.85
C HIS A 150 3.17 9.99 17.39
N GLY A 151 2.67 9.75 16.18
CA GLY A 151 1.44 10.37 15.66
C GLY A 151 1.62 11.78 15.07
N GLU A 152 2.86 12.21 14.81
CA GLU A 152 3.17 13.53 14.24
C GLU A 152 2.98 13.57 12.71
N ARG A 153 3.05 14.77 12.11
CA ARG A 153 2.85 14.98 10.67
C ARG A 153 4.05 14.60 9.79
N GLU A 154 5.27 14.76 10.28
CA GLU A 154 6.48 14.44 9.52
C GLU A 154 6.79 12.94 9.61
N GLY A 155 6.93 12.28 8.46
CA GLY A 155 7.32 10.87 8.42
C GLY A 155 8.79 10.68 8.76
N ASP A 156 9.12 9.60 9.47
CA ASP A 156 10.50 9.22 9.77
C ASP A 156 10.83 7.78 9.34
N GLY A 157 9.82 6.99 8.96
CA GLY A 157 10.02 5.56 8.75
C GLY A 157 8.75 4.76 8.46
N VAL A 158 8.90 3.44 8.55
CA VAL A 158 7.81 2.46 8.42
C VAL A 158 7.37 1.98 9.79
N TRP A 159 6.06 2.01 10.05
CA TRP A 159 5.50 1.67 11.36
C TRP A 159 4.18 0.93 11.26
N ALA A 160 3.90 0.11 12.28
CA ALA A 160 2.55 -0.33 12.56
C ALA A 160 1.75 0.81 13.23
N LYS A 161 0.52 1.05 12.77
CA LYS A 161 -0.36 2.10 13.29
C LYS A 161 -1.73 1.53 13.64
N GLU A 162 -2.37 2.19 14.59
CA GLU A 162 -3.81 2.09 14.83
C GLU A 162 -4.43 3.45 14.53
N ARG A 163 -5.38 3.50 13.60
CA ARG A 163 -6.01 4.73 13.13
C ARG A 163 -7.51 4.69 13.43
N ILE A 164 -8.06 5.82 13.87
CA ILE A 164 -9.52 5.95 13.99
C ILE A 164 -10.14 5.90 12.58
N HIS A 165 -11.27 5.22 12.42
CA HIS A 165 -11.87 4.96 11.11
C HIS A 165 -12.26 6.24 10.34
N THR A 166 -12.62 7.32 11.04
CA THR A 166 -13.04 8.61 10.45
C THR A 166 -11.92 9.40 9.76
N LEU A 167 -10.68 8.91 9.79
CA LEU A 167 -9.59 9.48 8.98
C LEU A 167 -9.56 8.89 7.57
N THR A 168 -10.23 7.76 7.37
CA THR A 168 -10.24 7.02 6.12
C THR A 168 -11.07 7.76 5.09
N LYS A 169 -10.50 7.96 3.92
CA LYS A 169 -11.21 8.40 2.73
C LYS A 169 -11.85 7.20 2.02
N SER A 170 -11.05 6.16 1.77
CA SER A 170 -11.47 4.97 1.04
C SER A 170 -10.56 3.77 1.32
N TYR A 171 -11.07 2.58 1.00
CA TYR A 171 -10.29 1.35 0.94
C TYR A 171 -10.21 0.86 -0.51
N ILE A 172 -9.05 0.37 -0.91
CA ILE A 172 -8.82 -0.27 -2.21
C ILE A 172 -8.62 -1.77 -1.95
N ARG A 173 -9.56 -2.57 -2.46
CA ARG A 173 -9.53 -4.04 -2.32
C ARG A 173 -9.20 -4.71 -3.64
N ILE A 174 -8.08 -5.41 -3.63
CA ILE A 174 -7.51 -6.11 -4.80
C ILE A 174 -7.79 -7.61 -4.72
N PHE A 175 -7.64 -8.19 -3.53
CA PHE A 175 -7.80 -9.62 -3.26
C PHE A 175 -9.11 -9.86 -2.54
N ASN A 176 -9.88 -10.81 -3.05
CA ASN A 176 -11.13 -11.28 -2.46
C ASN A 176 -10.99 -12.72 -1.97
#